data_AF-A0AAN4HK72-F1
#
_entry.id   AF-A0AAN4HK72-F1
#
_cell.length_a   1.000
_cell.length_b   1.000
_cell.length_c   1.000
_cell.angle_alpha   90.00
_cell.angle_beta   90.00
_cell.angle_gamma   90.00
#
_symmetry.space_group_name_H-M   'P 1'
#
loop_
_entity.id
_entity.type
_entity.pdbx_description
1 polymer ?
#
loop_
_entity_poly.entity_id
_entity_poly.type
_entity_poly.pdbx_seq_one_letter_code
_entity_poly.pdbx_strand_id
1 'polypeptide(L)'
;MSIFYHISMDLQHSGEFVPRIPSCRHQDKEDDVTNRICVSRTIDDCLSAIPSGGAHLEELNIEQRGYYKVFKIDTEKLGIEDSDIVSSDVLYQEDLVRDAEVTNEHWILKGFQVAKEDSYIIKLIAWEESSKDIVPEFIYRMAEEQYGGDYVKAYTDHFNGYMPCSTFIVDAGYVKEFVNAGMTLSFYFDTEEEKEYLLSKFQLDKRIHISYQDMDTISICIKEDMSCEELFTQHLQFLKNNLL
;
A
#
# COMPACT_ATOMS: atom_id res chain seq x y z
N MET A 1 8.98 -6.05 -20.94
CA MET A 1 7.68 -5.74 -20.33
C MET A 1 7.77 -5.98 -18.83
N SER A 2 7.71 -4.91 -18.05
CA SER A 2 7.72 -4.97 -16.58
C SER A 2 6.39 -4.42 -16.07
N ILE A 3 5.72 -5.17 -15.20
CA ILE A 3 4.50 -4.73 -14.54
C ILE A 3 4.86 -4.32 -13.12
N PHE A 4 4.50 -3.11 -12.76
CA PHE A 4 4.56 -2.60 -11.40
C PHE A 4 3.18 -2.22 -10.90
N TYR A 5 3.07 -1.96 -9.60
CA TYR A 5 1.88 -1.48 -8.94
C TYR A 5 2.22 -0.26 -8.09
N HIS A 6 1.22 0.58 -7.88
CA HIS A 6 1.23 1.65 -6.90
C HIS A 6 -0.10 1.64 -6.14
N ILE A 7 -0.05 1.92 -4.83
CA ILE A 7 -1.22 2.04 -3.98
C ILE A 7 -1.37 3.46 -3.48
N SER A 8 -2.58 3.99 -3.62
CA SER A 8 -2.98 5.31 -3.14
C SER A 8 -4.07 5.20 -2.08
N MET A 9 -3.92 5.98 -1.01
CA MET A 9 -4.98 6.26 -0.02
C MET A 9 -6.01 7.28 -0.55
N ASP A 10 -5.71 7.95 -1.66
CA ASP A 10 -6.67 8.78 -2.36
C ASP A 10 -7.40 7.98 -3.44
N LEU A 11 -8.65 7.61 -3.16
CA LEU A 11 -9.53 6.92 -4.11
C LEU A 11 -9.90 7.79 -5.32
N GLN A 12 -9.80 9.12 -5.20
CA GLN A 12 -10.09 10.06 -6.29
C GLN A 12 -8.86 10.37 -7.14
N HIS A 13 -7.69 9.80 -6.83
CA HIS A 13 -6.45 10.03 -7.57
C HIS A 13 -6.66 9.78 -9.08
N SER A 14 -6.32 10.76 -9.91
CA SER A 14 -6.64 10.79 -11.34
C SER A 14 -5.86 9.77 -12.17
N GLY A 15 -4.78 9.20 -11.59
CA GLY A 15 -3.81 8.37 -12.30
C GLY A 15 -2.67 9.17 -12.93
N GLU A 16 -2.66 10.49 -12.75
CA GLU A 16 -1.51 11.32 -13.10
C GLU A 16 -0.42 11.15 -12.04
N PHE A 17 0.75 10.68 -12.46
CA PHE A 17 1.91 10.52 -11.59
C PHE A 17 3.01 11.50 -11.97
N VAL A 18 3.35 12.37 -11.03
CA VAL A 18 4.44 13.33 -11.14
C VAL A 18 5.52 12.95 -10.12
N PRO A 19 6.77 12.71 -10.54
CA PRO A 19 7.88 12.44 -9.62
C PRO A 19 8.02 13.55 -8.59
N ARG A 20 8.13 13.15 -7.32
CA ARG A 20 8.26 14.07 -6.18
C ARG A 20 9.22 13.50 -5.16
N ILE A 21 9.77 14.35 -4.30
CA ILE A 21 10.41 13.90 -3.07
C ILE A 21 9.28 13.49 -2.09
N PRO A 22 9.23 12.23 -1.62
CA PRO A 22 8.20 11.78 -0.66
C PRO A 22 8.26 12.59 0.63
N SER A 23 7.12 12.95 1.22
CA SER A 23 7.06 13.74 2.47
C SER A 23 7.41 12.91 3.71
N CYS A 24 7.10 11.62 3.67
CA CYS A 24 7.41 10.65 4.72
C CYS A 24 8.52 9.74 4.19
N ARG A 25 9.59 9.59 4.97
CA ARG A 25 10.79 8.79 4.67
C ARG A 25 11.28 8.21 5.99
N HIS A 26 11.96 7.07 5.97
CA HIS A 26 12.55 6.52 7.18
C HIS A 26 13.62 7.52 7.68
N GLN A 27 13.38 8.14 8.84
CA GLN A 27 14.11 9.33 9.28
C GLN A 27 15.64 9.11 9.35
N ASP A 28 16.35 10.20 9.04
CA ASP A 28 17.79 10.48 9.11
C ASP A 28 18.71 10.01 7.96
N LYS A 29 18.33 9.08 7.06
CA LYS A 29 19.32 8.51 6.11
C LYS A 29 18.84 8.13 4.70
N GLU A 30 17.56 8.24 4.37
CA GLU A 30 17.09 8.01 3.00
C GLU A 30 17.24 9.24 2.10
N ASP A 31 17.39 9.01 0.80
CA ASP A 31 17.50 10.08 -0.20
C ASP A 31 16.32 11.05 -0.13
N ASP A 32 16.64 12.33 0.00
CA ASP A 32 15.68 13.43 0.14
C ASP A 32 15.77 14.45 -1.01
N VAL A 33 16.45 14.11 -2.10
CA VAL A 33 16.70 15.02 -3.24
C VAL A 33 16.12 14.50 -4.55
N THR A 34 16.00 13.19 -4.71
CA THR A 34 15.56 12.57 -5.95
C THR A 34 14.03 12.60 -6.02
N ASN A 35 13.49 13.20 -7.08
CA ASN A 35 12.06 13.11 -7.38
C ASN A 35 11.74 11.73 -7.95
N ARG A 36 10.82 10.99 -7.31
CA ARG A 36 10.43 9.64 -7.74
C ARG A 36 8.94 9.37 -7.61
N ILE A 37 8.53 8.28 -8.26
CA ILE A 37 7.27 7.58 -8.03
C ILE A 37 7.66 6.20 -7.50
N CYS A 38 7.29 5.90 -6.25
CA CYS A 38 7.56 4.62 -5.60
C CYS A 38 6.57 3.57 -6.10
N VAL A 39 7.06 2.43 -6.57
CA VAL A 39 6.26 1.32 -7.11
C VAL A 39 6.86 -0.01 -6.68
N SER A 40 6.06 -1.07 -6.66
CA SER A 40 6.57 -2.44 -6.40
C SER A 40 5.97 -3.44 -7.37
N ARG A 41 6.43 -4.70 -7.35
CA ARG A 41 5.96 -5.73 -8.29
C ARG A 41 4.65 -6.39 -7.85
N THR A 42 4.28 -6.24 -6.58
CA THR A 42 3.05 -6.79 -6.00
C THR A 42 2.31 -5.73 -5.20
N ILE A 43 1.04 -6.00 -4.91
CA ILE A 43 0.21 -5.17 -4.02
C ILE A 43 0.71 -5.28 -2.57
N ASP A 44 1.16 -6.46 -2.16
CA ASP A 44 1.66 -6.75 -0.81
C ASP A 44 2.91 -5.89 -0.50
N ASP A 45 3.84 -5.88 -1.45
CA ASP A 45 5.02 -5.01 -1.41
C ASP A 45 4.62 -3.52 -1.33
N CYS A 46 3.62 -3.09 -2.12
CA CYS A 46 3.11 -1.73 -2.04
C CYS A 46 2.48 -1.41 -0.67
N LEU A 47 1.66 -2.30 -0.11
CA LEU A 47 1.07 -2.14 1.23
C LEU A 47 2.14 -2.10 2.34
N SER A 48 3.28 -2.74 2.10
CA SER A 48 4.45 -2.67 2.98
C SER A 48 5.14 -1.30 2.91
N ALA A 49 5.28 -0.75 1.71
CA ALA A 49 6.05 0.47 1.43
C ALA A 49 5.27 1.79 1.60
N ILE A 50 3.94 1.76 1.53
CA ILE A 50 3.14 3.00 1.65
C ILE A 50 3.35 3.68 3.01
N PRO A 51 3.18 5.01 3.11
CA PRO A 51 3.20 5.70 4.39
C PRO A 51 2.21 5.07 5.37
N SER A 52 2.68 4.75 6.57
CA SER A 52 1.91 4.01 7.60
C SER A 52 1.47 2.61 7.17
N GLY A 53 2.13 2.00 6.19
CA GLY A 53 2.02 0.59 5.85
C GLY A 53 2.83 -0.31 6.79
N GLY A 54 3.07 -1.55 6.36
CA GLY A 54 3.87 -2.52 7.11
C GLY A 54 3.41 -2.66 8.56
N ALA A 55 4.27 -2.35 9.53
CA ALA A 55 3.98 -2.40 10.96
C ALA A 55 2.76 -1.56 11.43
N HIS A 56 2.32 -0.58 10.63
CA HIS A 56 1.21 0.30 10.95
C HIS A 56 -0.02 0.08 10.05
N LEU A 57 0.00 -0.98 9.22
CA LEU A 57 -1.07 -1.23 8.25
C LEU A 57 -2.43 -1.44 8.93
N GLU A 58 -2.48 -2.01 10.13
CA GLU A 58 -3.74 -2.18 10.87
C GLU A 58 -4.45 -0.83 11.13
N GLU A 59 -3.72 0.13 11.70
CA GLU A 59 -4.23 1.48 11.98
C GLU A 59 -4.66 2.17 10.69
N LEU A 60 -3.81 2.11 9.67
CA LEU A 60 -4.11 2.69 8.37
C LEU A 60 -5.34 2.04 7.71
N ASN A 61 -5.49 0.72 7.83
CA ASN A 61 -6.63 -0.01 7.27
C ASN A 61 -7.94 0.37 7.97
N ILE A 62 -7.90 0.64 9.28
CA ILE A 62 -9.07 1.17 10.00
C ILE A 62 -9.43 2.57 9.47
N GLU A 63 -8.45 3.48 9.36
CA GLU A 63 -8.66 4.84 8.87
C GLU A 63 -9.22 4.88 7.43
N GLN A 64 -8.70 4.02 6.56
CA GLN A 64 -9.14 3.92 5.17
C GLN A 64 -10.39 3.04 4.99
N ARG A 65 -10.91 2.41 6.06
CA ARG A 65 -11.91 1.32 6.01
C ARG A 65 -11.54 0.19 5.04
N GLY A 66 -10.24 -0.01 4.89
CA GLY A 66 -9.58 -0.91 3.96
C GLY A 66 -9.70 -0.54 2.49
N TYR A 67 -10.17 0.66 2.14
CA TYR A 67 -10.23 1.07 0.74
C TYR A 67 -8.91 1.64 0.26
N TYR A 68 -8.38 1.05 -0.80
CA TYR A 68 -7.16 1.52 -1.45
C TYR A 68 -7.34 1.54 -2.96
N LYS A 69 -6.78 2.56 -3.62
CA LYS A 69 -6.75 2.59 -5.08
C LYS A 69 -5.45 1.99 -5.58
N VAL A 70 -5.58 0.98 -6.42
CA VAL A 70 -4.45 0.30 -7.06
C VAL A 70 -4.31 0.82 -8.48
N PHE A 71 -3.08 1.12 -8.86
CA PHE A 71 -2.69 1.43 -10.23
C PHE A 71 -1.77 0.32 -10.74
N LYS A 72 -2.14 -0.31 -11.85
CA LYS A 72 -1.29 -1.24 -12.58
C LYS A 72 -0.48 -0.44 -13.60
N ILE A 73 0.83 -0.52 -13.50
CA ILE A 73 1.79 0.25 -14.29
C ILE A 73 2.44 -0.71 -15.27
N ASP A 74 1.98 -0.70 -16.51
CA ASP A 74 2.61 -1.39 -17.62
C ASP A 74 3.64 -0.45 -18.26
N THR A 75 4.93 -0.73 -18.01
CA THR A 75 6.01 0.18 -18.42
C THR A 75 6.07 0.36 -19.94
N GLU A 76 5.75 -0.68 -20.70
CA GLU A 76 5.76 -0.62 -22.17
C GLU A 76 4.59 0.21 -22.69
N LYS A 77 3.37 -0.01 -22.15
CA LYS A 77 2.18 0.78 -22.51
C LYS A 77 2.39 2.27 -22.24
N LEU A 78 3.12 2.60 -21.17
CA LEU A 78 3.34 3.97 -20.70
C LEU A 78 4.62 4.62 -21.26
N GLY A 79 5.39 3.89 -22.07
CA GLY A 79 6.64 4.39 -22.65
C GLY A 79 7.70 4.72 -21.59
N ILE A 80 7.77 3.93 -20.53
CA ILE A 80 8.76 4.01 -19.45
C ILE A 80 9.90 3.06 -19.83
N GLU A 81 11.09 3.62 -20.01
CA GLU A 81 12.29 2.87 -20.39
C GLU A 81 13.02 2.34 -19.15
N ASP A 82 13.88 1.33 -19.32
CA ASP A 82 14.67 0.79 -18.19
C ASP A 82 15.55 1.88 -17.53
N SER A 83 15.99 2.89 -18.30
CA SER A 83 16.73 4.04 -17.77
C SER A 83 15.89 4.99 -16.91
N ASP A 84 14.56 4.92 -17.00
CA ASP A 84 13.65 5.68 -16.15
C ASP A 84 13.40 4.98 -14.80
N ILE A 85 13.95 3.77 -14.61
CA ILE A 85 13.67 2.90 -13.46
C ILE A 85 14.94 2.69 -12.64
N VAL A 86 14.85 2.98 -11.33
CA VAL A 86 15.86 2.56 -10.35
C VAL A 86 15.32 1.31 -9.65
N SER A 87 16.05 0.20 -9.76
CA SER A 87 15.63 -1.07 -9.17
C SER A 87 15.82 -1.10 -7.65
N SER A 88 15.02 -1.94 -6.98
CA SER A 88 15.17 -2.24 -5.54
C SER A 88 16.62 -2.55 -5.15
N ASP A 89 17.31 -3.39 -5.92
CA ASP A 89 18.72 -3.73 -5.68
C ASP A 89 19.61 -2.48 -5.66
N VAL A 90 19.45 -1.57 -6.63
CA VAL A 90 20.24 -0.34 -6.69
C VAL A 90 19.88 0.59 -5.52
N LEU A 91 18.59 0.72 -5.19
CA LEU A 91 18.15 1.53 -4.05
C LEU A 91 18.75 1.05 -2.73
N TYR A 92 18.83 -0.27 -2.54
CA TYR A 92 19.40 -0.88 -1.35
C TYR A 92 20.94 -0.78 -1.31
N GLN A 93 21.63 -1.11 -2.41
CA GLN A 93 23.10 -1.10 -2.49
C GLN A 93 23.69 0.30 -2.30
N GLU A 94 23.02 1.31 -2.82
CA GLU A 94 23.43 2.71 -2.71
C GLU A 94 22.89 3.41 -1.44
N ASP A 95 22.25 2.66 -0.52
CA ASP A 95 21.63 3.16 0.73
C ASP A 95 20.62 4.30 0.49
N LEU A 96 19.94 4.31 -0.67
CA LEU A 96 18.93 5.33 -1.03
C LEU A 96 17.59 5.08 -0.34
N VAL A 97 17.23 3.81 -0.20
CA VAL A 97 16.07 3.30 0.55
C VAL A 97 16.49 2.01 1.24
N ARG A 98 16.53 2.03 2.57
CA ARG A 98 17.19 0.99 3.36
C ARG A 98 16.46 -0.34 3.37
N ASP A 99 15.15 -0.28 3.31
CA ASP A 99 14.26 -1.42 3.30
C ASP A 99 13.80 -1.81 1.88
N ALA A 100 14.37 -1.21 0.83
CA ALA A 100 13.97 -1.51 -0.55
C ALA A 100 14.10 -3.00 -0.92
N GLU A 101 15.07 -3.72 -0.35
CA GLU A 101 15.21 -5.18 -0.54
C GLU A 101 14.01 -5.96 0.06
N VAL A 102 13.43 -5.43 1.13
CA VAL A 102 12.32 -6.06 1.86
C VAL A 102 10.97 -5.68 1.25
N THR A 103 10.79 -4.41 0.94
CA THR A 103 9.56 -3.87 0.34
C THR A 103 9.50 -4.01 -1.18
N ASN A 104 10.59 -4.52 -1.78
CA ASN A 104 10.81 -4.56 -3.23
C ASN A 104 10.47 -3.21 -3.90
N GLU A 105 10.73 -2.10 -3.22
CA GLU A 105 10.47 -0.76 -3.76
C GLU A 105 11.37 -0.50 -4.96
N HIS A 106 10.79 0.05 -6.02
CA HIS A 106 11.48 0.57 -7.19
C HIS A 106 11.06 2.02 -7.38
N TRP A 107 11.92 2.81 -8.02
CA TRP A 107 11.58 4.18 -8.40
C TRP A 107 11.38 4.31 -9.89
N ILE A 108 10.33 5.01 -10.28
CA ILE A 108 10.19 5.55 -11.64
C ILE A 108 10.45 7.05 -11.57
N LEU A 109 11.43 7.52 -12.34
CA LEU A 109 11.91 8.91 -12.34
C LEU A 109 11.17 9.80 -13.36
N LYS A 110 10.34 9.19 -14.21
CA LYS A 110 9.57 9.84 -15.27
C LYS A 110 8.10 9.88 -14.91
N GLY A 111 7.45 11.02 -15.14
CA GLY A 111 6.00 11.15 -14.98
C GLY A 111 5.21 10.42 -16.06
N PHE A 112 4.03 9.92 -15.71
CA PHE A 112 3.14 9.19 -16.61
C PHE A 112 1.68 9.32 -16.20
N GLN A 113 0.78 8.92 -17.09
CA GLN A 113 -0.66 8.87 -16.84
C GLN A 113 -1.16 7.43 -16.96
N VAL A 114 -1.64 6.86 -15.86
CA VAL A 114 -2.31 5.56 -15.86
C VAL A 114 -3.74 5.75 -16.37
N ALA A 115 -4.17 4.91 -17.30
CA ALA A 115 -5.52 4.95 -17.83
C ALA A 115 -6.52 4.38 -16.81
N LYS A 116 -7.80 4.82 -16.86
CA LYS A 116 -8.79 4.40 -15.85
C LYS A 116 -8.94 2.87 -15.80
N GLU A 117 -8.90 2.20 -16.95
CA GLU A 117 -9.01 0.74 -17.05
C GLU A 117 -7.86 -0.04 -16.41
N ASP A 118 -6.71 0.61 -16.15
CA ASP A 118 -5.56 0.02 -15.44
C ASP A 118 -5.53 0.42 -13.96
N SER A 119 -6.63 0.99 -13.46
CA SER A 119 -6.80 1.31 -12.04
C SER A 119 -8.09 0.70 -11.50
N TYR A 120 -8.09 0.32 -10.23
CA TYR A 120 -9.26 -0.21 -9.54
C TYR A 120 -9.14 0.01 -8.04
N ILE A 121 -10.26 0.07 -7.33
CA ILE A 121 -10.28 0.08 -5.88
C ILE A 121 -10.29 -1.36 -5.36
N ILE A 122 -9.55 -1.59 -4.28
CA ILE A 122 -9.63 -2.80 -3.46
C ILE A 122 -10.20 -2.47 -2.08
N LYS A 123 -10.83 -3.46 -1.48
CA LYS A 123 -11.08 -3.53 -0.04
C LYS A 123 -10.15 -4.58 0.56
N LEU A 124 -9.15 -4.15 1.34
CA LEU A 124 -8.28 -5.01 2.12
C LEU A 124 -9.08 -5.60 3.30
N ILE A 125 -8.96 -6.92 3.49
CA ILE A 125 -9.79 -7.69 4.45
C ILE A 125 -8.92 -8.39 5.49
N ALA A 126 -7.79 -8.94 5.06
CA ALA A 126 -6.86 -9.66 5.90
C ALA A 126 -5.46 -9.57 5.30
N TRP A 127 -4.44 -9.81 6.11
CA TRP A 127 -3.09 -9.94 5.62
C TRP A 127 -2.24 -10.78 6.56
N GLU A 128 -1.18 -11.36 6.02
CA GLU A 128 -0.09 -11.97 6.79
C GLU A 128 1.13 -11.04 6.77
N GLU A 129 1.84 -10.99 7.89
CA GLU A 129 3.03 -10.16 8.07
C GLU A 129 4.25 -11.02 8.38
N SER A 130 5.41 -10.51 7.97
CA SER A 130 6.72 -11.01 8.40
C SER A 130 7.60 -9.83 8.78
N SER A 131 8.71 -10.10 9.47
CA SER A 131 9.66 -9.08 9.86
C SER A 131 11.09 -9.50 9.53
N LYS A 132 11.92 -8.52 9.14
CA LYS A 132 13.34 -8.73 8.83
C LYS A 132 14.16 -7.54 9.31
N ASP A 133 15.35 -7.84 9.84
CA ASP A 133 16.33 -6.82 10.18
C ASP A 133 16.75 -6.03 8.94
N ILE A 134 16.78 -4.71 9.06
CA ILE A 134 17.21 -3.82 7.99
C ILE A 134 18.69 -3.46 8.19
N VAL A 135 19.53 -4.09 7.38
CA VAL A 135 20.98 -3.94 7.43
C VAL A 135 21.46 -3.39 6.09
N PRO A 136 22.03 -2.18 6.02
CA PRO A 136 22.60 -1.67 4.78
C PRO A 136 23.72 -2.57 4.25
N GLU A 137 23.87 -2.69 2.93
CA GLU A 137 24.84 -3.59 2.31
C GLU A 137 26.29 -3.34 2.79
N PHE A 138 26.65 -2.07 2.98
CA PHE A 138 28.00 -1.70 3.45
C PHE A 138 28.32 -2.21 4.85
N ILE A 139 27.30 -2.46 5.69
CA ILE A 139 27.49 -3.06 7.02
C ILE A 139 27.89 -4.53 6.88
N TYR A 140 27.31 -5.28 5.93
CA TYR A 140 27.76 -6.65 5.65
C TYR A 140 29.21 -6.68 5.18
N ARG A 141 29.60 -5.78 4.27
CA ARG A 141 31.00 -5.66 3.82
C ARG A 141 31.95 -5.37 4.97
N MET A 142 31.61 -4.38 5.79
CA MET A 142 32.38 -4.02 6.98
C MET A 142 32.48 -5.18 7.97
N ALA A 143 31.40 -5.96 8.14
CA ALA A 143 31.36 -7.10 9.04
C ALA A 143 32.35 -8.19 8.64
N GLU A 144 32.38 -8.55 7.35
CA GLU A 144 33.32 -9.51 6.78
C GLU A 144 34.78 -9.05 6.97
N GLU A 145 35.06 -7.78 6.72
CA GLU A 145 36.42 -7.24 6.77
C GLU A 145 36.98 -7.05 8.18
N GLN A 146 36.13 -6.61 9.13
CA GLN A 146 36.60 -6.07 10.42
C GLN A 146 35.99 -6.76 11.64
N TYR A 147 34.89 -7.50 11.46
CA TYR A 147 34.12 -8.09 12.56
C TYR A 147 34.00 -9.61 12.46
N GLY A 148 34.71 -10.26 11.53
CA GLY A 148 34.67 -11.72 11.36
C GLY A 148 33.28 -12.24 10.98
N GLY A 149 32.51 -11.45 10.23
CA GLY A 149 31.14 -11.75 9.79
C GLY A 149 30.04 -11.35 10.76
N ASP A 150 30.36 -10.78 11.93
CA ASP A 150 29.35 -10.32 12.90
C ASP A 150 28.75 -8.96 12.48
N TYR A 151 27.71 -9.02 11.63
CA TYR A 151 27.03 -7.83 11.12
C TYR A 151 26.24 -7.07 12.18
N VAL A 152 25.79 -7.73 13.24
CA VAL A 152 25.08 -7.07 14.35
C VAL A 152 26.05 -6.17 15.10
N LYS A 153 27.23 -6.68 15.45
CA LYS A 153 28.28 -5.88 16.09
C LYS A 153 28.77 -4.76 15.17
N ALA A 154 28.97 -5.05 13.88
CA ALA A 154 29.34 -4.05 12.89
C ALA A 154 28.30 -2.91 12.83
N TYR A 155 27.01 -3.24 12.80
CA TYR A 155 25.91 -2.27 12.82
C TYR A 155 25.94 -1.43 14.10
N THR A 156 25.99 -2.07 15.26
CA THR A 156 25.94 -1.39 16.57
C THR A 156 27.15 -0.48 16.77
N ASP A 157 28.36 -0.90 16.40
CA ASP A 157 29.56 -0.08 16.53
C ASP A 157 29.54 1.12 15.57
N HIS A 158 29.01 0.94 14.35
CA HIS A 158 28.95 2.00 13.34
C HIS A 158 27.86 3.04 13.61
N PHE A 159 26.65 2.59 13.98
CA PHE A 159 25.51 3.48 14.19
C PHE A 159 25.29 3.86 15.65
N ASN A 160 26.01 3.26 16.59
CA ASN A 160 25.83 3.42 18.04
C ASN A 160 24.35 3.25 18.47
N GLY A 161 23.72 2.18 17.96
CA GLY A 161 22.29 1.95 18.13
C GLY A 161 21.86 0.50 17.90
N TYR A 162 20.56 0.26 18.08
CA TYR A 162 19.94 -1.02 17.78
C TYR A 162 19.67 -1.16 16.29
N MET A 163 19.78 -2.39 15.80
CA MET A 163 19.43 -2.73 14.43
C MET A 163 17.92 -2.57 14.25
N PRO A 164 17.47 -1.78 13.26
CA PRO A 164 16.05 -1.64 12.97
C PRO A 164 15.52 -2.91 12.34
N CYS A 165 14.24 -3.15 12.53
CA CYS A 165 13.50 -4.24 11.93
C CYS A 165 12.34 -3.63 11.13
N SER A 166 12.13 -4.11 9.90
CA SER A 166 10.96 -3.75 9.10
C SER A 166 9.96 -4.89 9.14
N THR A 167 8.68 -4.54 9.28
CA THR A 167 7.55 -5.46 9.12
C THR A 167 6.91 -5.20 7.77
N PHE A 168 6.67 -6.27 7.03
CA PHE A 168 6.17 -6.23 5.66
C PHE A 168 5.10 -7.29 5.44
N ILE A 169 4.23 -7.01 4.49
CA ILE A 169 3.08 -7.84 4.12
C ILE A 169 3.55 -8.93 3.18
N VAL A 170 3.20 -10.18 3.49
CA VAL A 170 3.59 -11.35 2.68
C VAL A 170 2.43 -11.92 1.87
N ASP A 171 1.19 -11.71 2.33
CA ASP A 171 -0.02 -12.12 1.63
C ASP A 171 -1.17 -11.19 2.00
N ALA A 172 -1.66 -10.38 1.06
CA ALA A 172 -2.83 -9.54 1.29
C ALA A 172 -4.10 -10.19 0.73
N GLY A 173 -5.05 -10.47 1.63
CA GLY A 173 -6.41 -10.86 1.30
C GLY A 173 -7.28 -9.62 1.04
N TYR A 174 -7.65 -9.39 -0.21
CA TYR A 174 -8.51 -8.26 -0.59
C TYR A 174 -9.59 -8.66 -1.61
N VAL A 175 -10.61 -7.81 -1.72
CA VAL A 175 -11.65 -7.91 -2.74
C VAL A 175 -11.59 -6.68 -3.64
N LYS A 176 -11.65 -6.87 -4.96
CA LYS A 176 -11.72 -5.76 -5.93
C LYS A 176 -13.12 -5.14 -5.93
N GLU A 177 -13.21 -3.91 -6.38
CA GLU A 177 -14.48 -3.18 -6.50
C GLU A 177 -15.53 -3.91 -7.35
N PHE A 178 -15.14 -4.64 -8.39
CA PHE A 178 -16.06 -5.50 -9.12
C PHE A 178 -16.25 -6.82 -8.39
N VAL A 179 -17.47 -7.07 -7.95
CA VAL A 179 -17.85 -8.23 -7.13
C VAL A 179 -18.93 -9.05 -7.81
N ASN A 180 -18.83 -10.36 -7.67
CA ASN A 180 -19.74 -11.31 -8.29
C ASN A 180 -20.95 -11.60 -7.38
N ALA A 181 -22.04 -12.04 -8.01
CA ALA A 181 -23.20 -12.56 -7.29
C ALA A 181 -22.80 -13.69 -6.32
N GLY A 182 -23.38 -13.65 -5.12
CA GLY A 182 -23.12 -14.59 -4.03
C GLY A 182 -21.95 -14.21 -3.12
N MET A 183 -21.14 -13.19 -3.47
CA MET A 183 -20.09 -12.71 -2.57
C MET A 183 -20.67 -11.96 -1.37
N THR A 184 -19.99 -12.09 -0.23
CA THR A 184 -20.29 -11.33 0.98
C THR A 184 -19.20 -10.31 1.23
N LEU A 185 -19.58 -9.06 1.50
CA LEU A 185 -18.67 -7.98 1.87
C LEU A 185 -19.03 -7.47 3.28
N SER A 186 -18.03 -7.33 4.15
CA SER A 186 -18.21 -6.74 5.47
C SER A 186 -17.76 -5.29 5.47
N PHE A 187 -18.48 -4.44 6.21
CA PHE A 187 -18.23 -3.02 6.37
C PHE A 187 -18.17 -2.69 7.84
N TYR A 188 -16.98 -2.29 8.28
CA TYR A 188 -16.76 -1.73 9.60
C TYR A 188 -17.28 -0.30 9.68
N PHE A 189 -17.76 0.10 10.85
CA PHE A 189 -18.11 1.48 11.20
C PHE A 189 -17.77 1.79 12.66
N ASP A 190 -17.39 3.04 12.94
CA ASP A 190 -17.01 3.50 14.28
C ASP A 190 -18.15 4.22 15.02
N THR A 191 -19.12 4.74 14.27
CA THR A 191 -20.18 5.60 14.82
C THR A 191 -21.56 5.17 14.34
N GLU A 192 -22.59 5.49 15.12
CA GLU A 192 -23.97 5.26 14.70
C GLU A 192 -24.34 6.08 13.45
N GLU A 193 -23.73 7.25 13.23
CA GLU A 193 -23.97 8.06 12.03
C GLU A 193 -23.43 7.37 10.77
N GLU A 194 -22.22 6.81 10.84
CA GLU A 194 -21.62 6.03 9.75
C GLU A 194 -22.44 4.76 9.45
N LYS A 195 -22.90 4.07 10.49
CA LYS A 195 -23.80 2.93 10.37
C LYS A 195 -25.10 3.30 9.65
N GLU A 196 -25.77 4.36 10.09
CA GLU A 196 -27.01 4.84 9.47
C GLU A 196 -26.78 5.22 8.00
N TYR A 197 -25.66 5.88 7.71
CA TYR A 197 -25.23 6.19 6.35
C TYR A 197 -25.11 4.91 5.50
N LEU A 198 -24.35 3.91 5.95
CA LEU A 198 -24.17 2.65 5.23
C LEU A 198 -25.49 1.91 5.01
N LEU A 199 -26.31 1.79 6.06
CA LEU A 199 -27.63 1.16 5.97
C LEU A 199 -28.52 1.86 4.93
N SER A 200 -28.49 3.20 4.87
CA SER A 200 -29.25 3.96 3.88
C SER A 200 -28.81 3.63 2.45
N LYS A 201 -27.50 3.45 2.21
CA LYS A 201 -26.96 3.06 0.89
C LYS A 201 -27.37 1.64 0.52
N PHE A 202 -27.27 0.71 1.46
CA PHE A 202 -27.62 -0.70 1.21
C PHE A 202 -29.11 -0.92 0.99
N GLN A 203 -29.97 -0.18 1.69
CA GLN A 203 -31.43 -0.29 1.53
C GLN A 203 -31.93 0.26 0.19
N LEU A 204 -31.23 1.25 -0.38
CA LEU A 204 -31.55 1.83 -1.69
C LEU A 204 -31.15 0.91 -2.85
N ASP A 205 -30.11 0.10 -2.67
CA ASP A 205 -29.61 -0.78 -3.72
C ASP A 205 -30.26 -2.18 -3.66
N LYS A 206 -31.17 -2.44 -4.60
CA LYS A 206 -31.90 -3.73 -4.69
C LYS A 206 -30.99 -4.93 -4.96
N ARG A 207 -29.79 -4.69 -5.51
CA ARG A 207 -28.78 -5.71 -5.82
C ARG A 207 -28.08 -6.23 -4.58
N ILE A 208 -28.28 -5.56 -3.45
CA ILE A 208 -27.64 -5.87 -2.17
C ILE A 208 -28.69 -6.47 -1.21
N HIS A 209 -28.25 -7.37 -0.33
CA HIS A 209 -29.02 -7.81 0.83
C HIS A 209 -28.14 -7.77 2.06
N ILE A 210 -28.59 -7.11 3.13
CA ILE A 210 -27.90 -7.16 4.43
C ILE A 210 -28.05 -8.59 4.98
N SER A 211 -26.94 -9.33 5.03
CA SER A 211 -26.91 -10.72 5.49
C SER A 211 -26.61 -10.83 6.98
N TYR A 212 -25.92 -9.83 7.55
CA TYR A 212 -25.52 -9.82 8.95
C TYR A 212 -25.30 -8.37 9.42
N GLN A 213 -25.57 -8.12 10.70
CA GLN A 213 -25.34 -6.84 11.35
C GLN A 213 -24.99 -7.10 12.82
N ASP A 214 -23.91 -6.50 13.28
CA ASP A 214 -23.47 -6.51 14.69
C ASP A 214 -23.22 -5.07 15.19
N MET A 215 -22.54 -4.92 16.33
CA MET A 215 -22.27 -3.64 16.98
C MET A 215 -21.46 -2.67 16.13
N ASP A 216 -20.49 -3.15 15.34
CA ASP A 216 -19.54 -2.33 14.57
C ASP A 216 -19.39 -2.78 13.11
N THR A 217 -20.17 -3.77 12.69
CA THR A 217 -20.02 -4.40 11.37
C THR A 217 -21.38 -4.64 10.70
N ILE A 218 -21.49 -4.28 9.42
CA ILE A 218 -22.59 -4.70 8.54
C ILE A 218 -22.01 -5.56 7.42
N SER A 219 -22.53 -6.78 7.25
CA SER A 219 -22.20 -7.60 6.07
C SER A 219 -23.35 -7.61 5.09
N ILE A 220 -23.00 -7.48 3.82
CA ILE A 220 -23.92 -7.53 2.70
C ILE A 220 -23.60 -8.70 1.77
N CYS A 221 -24.62 -9.31 1.21
CA CYS A 221 -24.55 -10.31 0.16
C CYS A 221 -24.94 -9.64 -1.18
N ILE A 222 -24.10 -9.85 -2.19
CA ILE A 222 -24.29 -9.35 -3.56
C ILE A 222 -25.21 -10.30 -4.33
N LYS A 223 -26.30 -9.80 -4.92
CA LYS A 223 -27.27 -10.64 -5.67
C LYS A 223 -26.97 -10.75 -7.16
N GLU A 224 -26.32 -9.75 -7.73
CA GLU A 224 -25.92 -9.69 -9.13
C GLU A 224 -24.56 -9.01 -9.26
N ASP A 225 -23.80 -9.37 -10.28
CA ASP A 225 -22.46 -8.80 -10.51
C ASP A 225 -22.53 -7.27 -10.60
N MET A 226 -21.69 -6.58 -9.84
CA MET A 226 -21.71 -5.12 -9.76
C MET A 226 -20.36 -4.54 -9.37
N SER A 227 -20.16 -3.27 -9.68
CA SER A 227 -19.07 -2.49 -9.11
C SER A 227 -19.52 -1.81 -7.81
N CYS A 228 -18.69 -1.94 -6.78
CA CYS A 228 -18.77 -1.25 -5.51
C CYS A 228 -17.90 0.02 -5.46
N GLU A 229 -17.30 0.46 -6.59
CA GLU A 229 -16.43 1.66 -6.69
C GLU A 229 -17.11 2.89 -6.06
N GLU A 230 -18.37 3.14 -6.43
CA GLU A 230 -19.15 4.28 -5.93
C GLU A 230 -19.42 4.16 -4.43
N LEU A 231 -19.77 2.96 -3.96
CA LEU A 231 -20.02 2.70 -2.54
C LEU A 231 -18.77 2.93 -1.70
N PHE A 232 -17.62 2.40 -2.13
CA PHE A 232 -16.34 2.58 -1.43
C PHE A 232 -15.92 4.04 -1.40
N THR A 233 -16.01 4.73 -2.54
CA THR A 233 -15.65 6.15 -2.66
C THR A 233 -16.55 7.04 -1.81
N GLN A 234 -17.87 6.83 -1.87
CA GLN A 234 -18.81 7.64 -1.10
C GLN A 234 -18.70 7.38 0.40
N HIS A 235 -18.42 6.13 0.81
CA HIS A 235 -18.18 5.81 2.21
C HIS A 235 -16.93 6.52 2.75
N LEU A 236 -15.78 6.43 2.06
CA LEU A 236 -14.57 7.14 2.49
C LEU A 236 -14.76 8.67 2.49
N GLN A 237 -15.50 9.21 1.51
CA GLN A 237 -15.82 10.64 1.46
C GLN A 237 -16.71 11.07 2.62
N PHE A 238 -17.67 10.24 3.04
CA PHE A 238 -18.50 10.50 4.21
C PHE A 238 -17.64 10.64 5.47
N LEU A 239 -16.65 9.75 5.66
CA LEU A 239 -15.72 9.83 6.79
C LEU A 239 -14.93 11.13 6.79
N LYS A 240 -14.34 11.49 5.65
CA LYS A 240 -13.57 12.74 5.48
C LYS A 240 -14.37 14.01 5.72
N ASN A 241 -15.69 13.96 5.58
CA ASN A 241 -16.55 15.13 5.71
C ASN A 241 -17.15 15.29 7.12
N ASN A 242 -17.27 14.20 7.88
CA ASN A 242 -18.05 14.20 9.12
C ASN A 242 -17.28 13.68 10.34
N LEU A 243 -16.25 12.83 10.16
CA LEU A 243 -15.63 12.07 11.24
C LEU A 243 -14.10 12.22 11.35
N LEU A 244 -13.43 12.66 10.27
CA LEU A 244 -11.99 12.99 10.23
C LEU A 244 -11.79 14.51 10.14
#